data_AF-A0A354SBA5-F1
#
_entry.id   AF-A0A354SBA5-F1
#
_cell.length_a   1.000
_cell.length_b   1.000
_cell.length_c   1.000
_cell.angle_alpha   90.00
_cell.angle_beta   90.00
_cell.angle_gamma   90.00
#
_symmetry.space_group_name_H-M   'P 1'
#
loop_
_entity.id
_entity.type
_entity.pdbx_description
1 polymer ?
#
loop_
_entity_poly.entity_id
_entity_poly.type
_entity_poly.pdbx_seq_one_letter_code
_entity_poly.pdbx_strand_id
1 'polypeptide(L)'
;MSGLATLIVRRRLSWVVLLLALIASVGVLALGGSPSSSATGATAALPVGAQSTTVVELQERLPASQSAPALVVFSRTDDSALTDADLVAVTASASALQPLALGGQIPPPVVSDDGTVALVTVPLAA
;
A
#
# COMPACT_ATOMS: atom_id res chain seq x y z
N MET A 1 11.39 15.88 46.65
CA MET A 1 11.14 15.22 45.34
C MET A 1 12.06 14.01 45.10
N SER A 2 12.94 13.66 46.05
CA SER A 2 13.99 12.64 45.88
C SER A 2 13.60 11.24 46.37
N GLY A 3 12.49 11.08 47.10
CA GLY A 3 12.06 9.80 47.68
C GLY A 3 11.43 8.82 46.68
N LEU A 4 10.87 9.32 45.57
CA LEU A 4 10.30 8.48 44.51
C LEU A 4 11.42 7.77 43.72
N ALA A 5 12.54 8.47 43.51
CA ALA A 5 13.68 7.93 42.78
C ALA A 5 14.35 6.76 43.55
N THR A 6 14.49 6.85 44.87
CA THR A 6 15.10 5.80 45.69
C THR A 6 14.21 4.56 45.86
N LEU A 7 12.88 4.71 45.80
CA LEU A 7 11.94 3.58 45.77
C LEU A 7 12.05 2.79 44.45
N ILE A 8 12.32 3.48 43.34
CA ILE A 8 12.52 2.89 42.01
C ILE A 8 13.85 2.14 41.89
N VAL A 9 14.90 2.55 42.63
CA VAL A 9 16.25 1.94 42.59
C VAL A 9 16.37 0.62 43.37
N ARG A 10 15.34 0.20 44.12
CA ARG A 10 15.31 -1.15 44.70
C ARG A 10 15.19 -2.18 43.57
N ARG A 11 16.21 -3.03 43.41
CA ARG A 11 16.35 -4.05 42.33
C ARG A 11 15.07 -4.84 42.04
N ARG A 12 14.24 -5.09 43.05
CA ARG A 12 12.94 -5.78 42.90
C ARG A 12 11.81 -4.89 42.37
N LEU A 13 11.73 -3.63 42.80
CA LEU A 13 10.70 -2.70 42.33
C LEU A 13 10.96 -2.23 40.90
N SER A 14 12.24 -2.04 40.54
CA SER A 14 12.65 -1.75 39.16
C SER A 14 12.18 -2.85 38.18
N TRP A 15 12.31 -4.12 38.56
CA TRP A 15 11.82 -5.25 37.75
C TRP A 15 10.29 -5.30 37.65
N VAL A 16 9.57 -4.93 38.72
CA VAL A 16 8.10 -4.86 38.68
C VAL A 16 7.63 -3.73 37.75
N VAL A 17 8.26 -2.56 37.82
CA VAL A 17 7.93 -1.43 36.93
C VAL A 17 8.27 -1.77 35.47
N LEU A 18 9.41 -2.44 35.23
CA LEU A 18 9.78 -2.91 33.90
C LEU A 18 8.76 -3.91 33.34
N LEU A 19 8.36 -4.91 34.12
CA LEU A 19 7.34 -5.88 33.71
C LEU A 19 5.99 -5.23 33.47
N LEU A 20 5.58 -4.31 34.34
CA LEU A 20 4.33 -3.57 34.19
C LEU A 20 4.32 -2.75 32.89
N ALA A 21 5.41 -2.02 32.62
CA ALA A 21 5.56 -1.25 31.39
C ALA A 21 5.59 -2.14 30.15
N LEU A 22 6.25 -3.31 30.22
CA LEU A 22 6.28 -4.28 29.13
C LEU A 22 4.88 -4.82 28.84
N ILE A 23 4.14 -5.23 29.86
CA ILE A 23 2.77 -5.74 29.73
C ILE A 23 1.84 -4.65 29.20
N ALA A 24 1.98 -3.41 29.68
CA ALA A 24 1.21 -2.28 29.19
C ALA A 24 1.49 -2.01 27.69
N SER A 25 2.76 -2.02 27.29
CA SER A 25 3.14 -1.84 25.88
C SER A 25 2.59 -2.96 24.99
N VAL A 26 2.74 -4.22 25.41
CA VAL A 26 2.18 -5.37 24.67
C VAL A 26 0.67 -5.30 24.61
N GLY A 27 0.00 -4.92 25.70
CA GLY A 27 -1.45 -4.71 25.74
C GLY A 27 -1.90 -3.61 24.77
N VAL A 28 -1.22 -2.47 24.76
CA VAL A 28 -1.52 -1.38 23.81
C VAL A 28 -1.27 -1.81 22.38
N LEU A 29 -0.22 -2.57 22.08
CA LEU A 29 0.07 -3.08 20.74
C LEU A 29 -0.93 -4.15 20.29
N ALA A 30 -1.38 -5.02 21.20
CA ALA A 30 -2.30 -6.10 20.90
C ALA A 30 -3.76 -5.64 20.81
N LEU A 31 -4.18 -4.71 21.66
CA LEU A 31 -5.55 -4.15 21.67
C LEU A 31 -5.71 -2.88 20.84
N GLY A 32 -4.62 -2.14 20.59
CA GLY A 32 -4.63 -0.85 19.89
C GLY A 32 -4.94 -0.94 18.40
N GLY A 33 -5.14 -2.15 17.88
CA GLY A 33 -5.35 -2.39 16.46
C GLY A 33 -4.07 -2.16 15.67
N SER A 34 -3.86 -2.96 14.63
CA SER A 34 -2.91 -2.57 13.58
C SER A 34 -3.26 -1.14 13.17
N PRO A 35 -2.29 -0.21 12.99
CA PRO A 35 -2.60 0.97 12.21
C PRO A 35 -3.13 0.42 10.90
N SER A 36 -4.41 0.68 10.60
CA SER A 36 -4.93 0.42 9.27
C SER A 36 -3.95 1.13 8.33
N SER A 37 -3.20 0.34 7.57
CA SER A 37 -2.33 0.83 6.50
C SER A 37 -3.25 1.44 5.44
N SER A 38 -3.79 2.60 5.74
CA SER A 38 -4.75 3.37 4.95
C SER A 38 -4.71 4.82 5.42
N ALA A 39 -3.51 5.36 5.58
CA ALA A 39 -3.29 6.80 5.60
C ALA A 39 -2.21 7.16 4.60
N THR A 40 -2.33 6.64 3.37
CA THR A 40 -1.64 7.16 2.19
C THR A 40 -2.51 8.21 1.48
N GLY A 41 -3.46 8.84 2.19
CA GLY A 41 -4.15 10.01 1.70
C GLY A 41 -3.25 11.23 1.86
N ALA A 42 -3.07 12.01 0.80
CA ALA A 42 -2.36 13.29 0.78
C ALA A 42 -2.93 14.38 1.73
N THR A 43 -3.85 14.00 2.62
CA THR A 43 -4.66 14.86 3.48
C THR A 43 -4.31 14.76 4.96
N ALA A 44 -3.46 13.80 5.38
CA ALA A 44 -3.06 13.65 6.79
C ALA A 44 -2.24 14.84 7.34
N ALA A 45 -1.78 15.74 6.46
CA ALA A 45 -0.95 16.89 6.82
C ALA A 45 -1.67 18.26 6.70
N LEU A 46 -2.98 18.30 6.40
CA LEU A 46 -3.65 19.56 6.09
C LEU A 46 -4.60 20.01 7.22
N PRO A 47 -4.42 21.24 7.76
CA PRO A 47 -5.35 21.83 8.72
C PRO A 47 -6.77 21.96 8.17
N VAL A 48 -7.77 21.69 9.01
CA VAL A 48 -9.19 21.80 8.68
C VAL A 48 -9.57 23.23 8.25
N GLY A 49 -10.26 23.36 7.12
CA GLY A 49 -10.82 24.64 6.64
C GLY A 49 -10.09 25.33 5.48
N ALA A 50 -9.05 24.73 4.90
CA ALA A 50 -8.50 25.19 3.63
C ALA A 50 -9.47 24.84 2.48
N GLN A 51 -9.62 25.69 1.47
CA GLN A 51 -10.44 25.44 0.26
C GLN A 51 -10.13 24.10 -0.46
N SER A 52 -9.02 23.45 -0.10
CA SER A 52 -8.68 22.07 -0.47
C SER A 52 -9.65 21.02 0.08
N THR A 53 -10.42 21.27 1.15
CA THR A 53 -11.42 20.31 1.65
C THR A 53 -12.61 20.17 0.72
N THR A 54 -13.03 21.25 0.04
CA THR A 54 -14.12 21.20 -0.96
C THR A 54 -13.72 20.39 -2.20
N VAL A 55 -12.44 20.39 -2.57
CA VAL A 55 -11.91 19.54 -3.66
C VAL A 55 -11.91 18.06 -3.25
N VAL A 56 -11.63 17.76 -1.98
CA VAL A 56 -11.69 16.39 -1.44
C VAL A 56 -13.14 15.89 -1.38
N GLU A 57 -14.10 16.70 -0.91
CA GLU A 57 -15.53 16.36 -0.95
C GLU A 57 -16.06 16.15 -2.38
N LEU A 58 -15.57 16.94 -3.36
CA LEU A 58 -15.88 16.71 -4.77
C LEU A 58 -15.21 15.44 -5.32
N GLN A 59 -14.03 15.08 -4.81
CA GLN A 59 -13.31 13.87 -5.21
C GLN A 59 -13.97 12.60 -4.67
N GLU A 60 -14.58 12.63 -3.48
CA GLU A 60 -15.43 11.54 -2.96
C GLU A 60 -16.67 11.28 -3.82
N ARG A 61 -17.14 12.32 -4.53
CA ARG A 61 -18.26 12.23 -5.47
C ARG A 61 -17.84 11.79 -6.88
N LEU A 62 -16.54 11.77 -7.19
CA LEU A 62 -16.05 11.19 -8.42
C LEU A 62 -16.07 9.65 -8.27
N PRO A 63 -16.53 8.87 -9.26
CA PRO A 63 -16.53 7.40 -9.22
C PRO A 63 -15.15 6.73 -9.11
N ALA A 64 -14.10 7.48 -8.78
CA ALA A 64 -12.70 7.09 -8.88
C ALA A 64 -12.24 6.11 -7.79
N SER A 65 -13.06 5.80 -6.79
CA SER A 65 -12.63 5.06 -5.59
C SER A 65 -12.81 3.54 -5.64
N GLN A 66 -13.35 2.97 -6.73
CA GLN A 66 -13.61 1.52 -6.79
C GLN A 66 -12.66 0.73 -7.71
N SER A 67 -11.72 1.39 -8.38
CA SER A 67 -10.78 0.71 -9.28
C SER A 67 -9.36 1.26 -9.14
N ALA A 68 -8.46 0.44 -8.61
CA ALA A 68 -7.03 0.71 -8.58
C ALA A 68 -6.34 -0.03 -9.75
N PRO A 69 -5.90 0.67 -10.82
CA PRO A 69 -5.21 -0.01 -11.91
C PRO A 69 -3.80 -0.43 -11.50
N ALA A 70 -3.50 -1.72 -11.60
CA ALA A 70 -2.13 -2.23 -11.55
C ALA A 70 -1.48 -2.14 -12.93
N LEU A 71 -0.22 -1.72 -12.96
CA LEU A 71 0.61 -1.64 -14.17
C LEU A 71 1.63 -2.78 -14.14
N VAL A 72 1.52 -3.72 -15.08
CA VAL A 72 2.45 -4.83 -15.23
C VAL A 72 3.37 -4.54 -16.41
N VAL A 73 4.67 -4.49 -16.14
CA VAL A 73 5.70 -4.18 -17.13
C VAL A 73 6.52 -5.43 -17.41
N PHE A 74 6.63 -5.79 -18.67
CA PHE A 74 7.44 -6.90 -19.16
C PHE A 74 8.62 -6.36 -19.94
N SER A 75 9.82 -6.74 -19.54
CA SER A 75 11.07 -6.44 -20.25
C SER A 75 11.98 -7.67 -20.20
N ARG A 76 12.92 -7.77 -21.13
CA ARG A 76 13.96 -8.82 -21.08
C ARG A 76 15.12 -8.35 -20.20
N THR A 77 15.73 -9.26 -19.45
CA THR A 77 16.84 -8.96 -18.52
C THR A 77 18.09 -8.42 -19.21
N ASP A 78 18.22 -8.65 -20.52
CA ASP A 78 19.35 -8.21 -21.36
C ASP A 78 19.03 -6.92 -22.15
N ASP A 79 17.91 -6.23 -21.83
CA ASP A 79 17.43 -5.00 -22.47
C ASP A 79 17.19 -5.11 -23.99
N SER A 80 17.15 -6.34 -24.53
CA SER A 80 16.91 -6.56 -25.96
C SER A 80 15.42 -6.53 -26.30
N ALA A 81 15.12 -6.31 -27.59
CA ALA A 81 13.75 -6.26 -28.08
C ALA A 81 12.97 -7.56 -27.79
N LEU A 82 11.72 -7.41 -27.37
CA LEU A 82 10.77 -8.50 -27.17
C LEU A 82 10.56 -9.23 -28.51
N THR A 83 10.64 -10.55 -28.47
CA THR A 83 10.36 -11.40 -29.64
C THR A 83 8.87 -11.69 -29.72
N ASP A 84 8.41 -12.19 -30.86
CA ASP A 84 7.02 -12.65 -31.00
C ASP A 84 6.65 -13.70 -29.95
N ALA A 85 7.58 -14.56 -29.55
CA ALA A 85 7.38 -15.53 -28.50
C ALA A 85 7.14 -14.87 -27.12
N ASP A 86 7.84 -13.77 -26.84
CA ASP A 86 7.63 -13.00 -25.61
C ASP A 86 6.29 -12.29 -25.62
N LEU A 87 5.87 -11.71 -26.74
CA LEU A 87 4.55 -11.06 -26.86
C LEU A 87 3.40 -12.07 -26.67
N VAL A 88 3.56 -13.30 -27.17
CA VAL A 88 2.63 -14.40 -26.90
C VAL A 88 2.60 -14.74 -25.41
N ALA A 89 3.77 -14.81 -24.75
CA ALA A 89 3.85 -15.05 -23.31
C ALA A 89 3.19 -13.92 -22.50
N VAL A 90 3.42 -12.66 -22.85
CA VAL A 90 2.78 -11.49 -22.24
C VAL A 90 1.26 -11.57 -22.37
N THR A 91 0.75 -11.95 -23.54
CA THR A 91 -0.68 -12.11 -23.79
C THR A 91 -1.28 -13.26 -22.97
N ALA A 92 -0.55 -14.37 -22.84
CA ALA A 92 -0.95 -15.49 -21.98
C ALA A 92 -0.96 -15.09 -20.49
N SER A 93 0.04 -14.34 -20.04
CA SER A 93 0.08 -13.77 -18.68
C SER A 93 -1.07 -12.80 -18.43
N ALA A 94 -1.38 -11.93 -19.38
CA ALA A 94 -2.54 -11.04 -19.29
C ALA A 94 -3.84 -11.85 -19.16
N SER A 95 -4.00 -12.92 -19.94
CA SER A 95 -5.17 -13.80 -19.87
C SER A 95 -5.30 -14.48 -18.50
N ALA A 96 -4.18 -14.92 -17.92
CA ALA A 96 -4.15 -15.53 -16.58
C ALA A 96 -4.52 -14.52 -15.46
N LEU A 97 -4.35 -13.22 -15.69
CA LEU A 97 -4.70 -12.16 -14.75
C LEU A 97 -6.17 -11.71 -14.87
N GLN A 98 -6.91 -12.12 -15.91
CA GLN A 98 -8.32 -11.76 -16.10
C GLN A 98 -9.22 -12.05 -14.89
N PRO A 99 -9.07 -13.16 -14.15
CA PRO A 99 -9.91 -13.43 -12.98
C PRO A 99 -9.71 -12.43 -11.84
N LEU A 100 -8.57 -11.74 -11.81
CA LEU A 100 -8.26 -10.70 -10.80
C LEU A 100 -8.71 -9.31 -11.27
N ALA A 101 -8.95 -9.14 -12.58
CA ALA A 101 -9.36 -7.87 -13.14
C ALA A 101 -10.84 -7.58 -12.83
N LEU A 102 -11.13 -6.34 -12.44
CA LEU A 102 -12.47 -5.78 -12.38
C LEU A 102 -13.16 -5.93 -13.74
N GLY A 103 -14.30 -6.60 -13.76
CA GLY A 103 -15.06 -6.86 -14.99
C GLY A 103 -14.46 -7.95 -15.89
N GLY A 104 -13.37 -8.61 -15.49
CA GLY A 104 -12.75 -9.70 -16.25
C GLY A 104 -12.08 -9.26 -17.55
N GLN A 105 -11.91 -7.95 -17.74
CA GLN A 105 -11.42 -7.35 -18.98
C GLN A 105 -10.06 -6.72 -18.73
N ILE A 106 -9.08 -7.16 -19.52
CA ILE A 106 -7.74 -6.60 -19.55
C ILE A 106 -7.52 -6.06 -20.96
N PRO A 107 -7.17 -4.76 -21.12
CA PRO A 107 -6.80 -4.18 -22.41
C PRO A 107 -5.60 -4.92 -23.03
N PRO A 108 -5.49 -4.92 -24.38
CA PRO A 108 -4.34 -5.53 -25.03
C PRO A 108 -3.02 -4.89 -24.58
N PRO A 109 -1.91 -5.65 -24.57
CA PRO A 109 -0.60 -5.13 -24.20
C PRO A 109 -0.17 -3.99 -25.13
N VAL A 110 0.35 -2.91 -24.55
CA VAL A 110 0.95 -1.79 -25.29
C VAL A 110 2.45 -2.02 -25.35
N VAL A 111 3.00 -2.15 -26.55
CA VAL A 111 4.43 -2.32 -26.78
C VAL A 111 5.07 -0.96 -26.99
N SER A 112 6.25 -0.74 -26.43
CA SER A 112 7.06 0.47 -26.60
C SER A 112 7.54 0.62 -28.05
N ASP A 113 7.83 1.85 -28.47
CA ASP A 113 8.29 2.17 -29.84
C ASP A 113 9.59 1.46 -30.22
N ASP A 114 10.44 1.17 -29.23
CA ASP A 114 11.70 0.42 -29.36
C ASP A 114 11.53 -1.10 -29.24
N GLY A 115 10.32 -1.57 -28.94
CA GLY A 115 9.99 -2.99 -28.82
C GLY A 115 10.59 -3.68 -27.59
N THR A 116 11.23 -2.96 -26.67
CA THR A 116 11.94 -3.56 -25.51
C THR A 116 11.01 -3.84 -24.33
N VAL A 117 9.89 -3.14 -24.27
CA VAL A 117 8.94 -3.20 -23.16
C VAL A 117 7.52 -3.43 -23.65
N ALA A 118 6.77 -4.25 -22.93
CA ALA A 118 5.33 -4.37 -23.05
C ALA A 118 4.64 -4.04 -21.72
N LEU A 119 3.59 -3.24 -21.78
CA LEU A 119 2.81 -2.79 -20.64
C LEU A 119 1.41 -3.37 -20.71
N VAL A 120 0.95 -3.96 -19.59
CA VAL A 120 -0.41 -4.45 -19.41
C VAL A 120 -1.04 -3.76 -18.21
N THR A 121 -2.19 -3.12 -18.42
CA THR A 121 -2.96 -2.49 -17.35
C THR A 121 -4.01 -3.46 -16.83
N VAL A 122 -4.00 -3.77 -15.53
CA VAL A 122 -4.97 -4.66 -14.89
C VAL A 122 -5.81 -3.85 -13.90
N PRO A 123 -7.07 -3.52 -14.20
CA PRO A 123 -7.92 -2.82 -13.26
C PRO A 123 -8.26 -3.74 -12.09
N LEU A 124 -7.88 -3.41 -10.86
CA LEU A 124 -8.16 -4.22 -9.67
C LEU A 124 -9.20 -3.54 -8.78
N ALA A 125 -9.98 -4.34 -8.06
CA ALA A 125 -10.85 -3.84 -7.01
C ALA A 125 -9.97 -3.18 -5.93
N ALA A 126 -10.32 -1.94 -5.55
CA ALA A 126 -9.64 -1.21 -4.48
C ALA A 126 -9.92 -1.82 -3.09
#